data_AF-A0A3D2WH50-F1
#
_entry.id   AF-A0A3D2WH50-F1
#
_cell.length_a   1.000
_cell.length_b   1.000
_cell.length_c   1.000
_cell.angle_alpha   90.00
_cell.angle_beta   90.00
_cell.angle_gamma   90.00
#
_symmetry.space_group_name_H-M   'P 1'
#
loop_
_entity.id
_entity.type
_entity.pdbx_description
1 polymer ?
#
loop_
_entity_poly.entity_id
_entity_poly.type
_entity_poly.pdbx_seq_one_letter_code
_entity_poly.pdbx_strand_id
1 'polypeptide(L)'
;MLQTPDTHQVGFPQNVRVHFVTFAEASGLNLAGHTGAAAEQVQEARAHLQASFPKVHPIAWLTQQHTINIVNLDADKHLVDEAAFDASTTTCKKEVCAVLTADCLPLLISHKDGAQVAAVHAGWRGLADGIVEKALA
;
A
#
# COMPACT_ATOMS: atom_id res chain seq x y z
N MET A 1 10.21 -4.24 -17.82
CA MET A 1 9.73 -2.85 -17.81
C MET A 1 8.53 -2.79 -16.88
N LEU A 2 8.46 -1.82 -15.97
CA LEU A 2 7.24 -1.56 -15.18
C LEU A 2 6.10 -1.31 -16.16
N GLN A 3 4.97 -2.01 -16.01
CA GLN A 3 3.75 -1.60 -16.71
C GLN A 3 3.33 -0.24 -16.14
N THR A 4 2.81 0.63 -17.00
CA THR A 4 2.19 1.87 -16.55
C THR A 4 1.12 1.55 -15.50
N PRO A 5 1.14 2.17 -14.31
CA PRO A 5 0.12 1.95 -13.30
C PRO A 5 -1.28 2.16 -13.89
N ASP A 6 -2.11 1.14 -13.84
CA ASP A 6 -3.50 1.28 -14.27
C ASP A 6 -4.24 2.09 -13.22
N THR A 7 -4.83 3.20 -13.66
CA THR A 7 -5.65 4.06 -12.78
C THR A 7 -7.07 3.57 -12.81
N HIS A 8 -7.57 3.14 -11.65
CA HIS A 8 -8.96 2.73 -11.50
C HIS A 8 -9.72 3.79 -10.71
N GLN A 9 -10.89 4.20 -11.20
CA GLN A 9 -11.75 5.18 -10.53
C GLN A 9 -13.18 4.72 -10.26
N VAL A 10 -13.52 3.50 -10.65
CA VAL A 10 -14.88 2.98 -10.45
C VAL A 10 -15.10 2.77 -8.95
N GLY A 11 -16.13 3.41 -8.39
CA GLY A 11 -16.53 3.28 -6.99
C GLY A 11 -15.83 4.22 -5.99
N PHE A 12 -14.83 5.00 -6.43
CA PHE A 12 -14.11 5.97 -5.60
C PHE A 12 -14.48 7.42 -5.94
N PRO A 13 -14.44 8.35 -4.97
CA PRO A 13 -14.73 9.76 -5.22
C PRO A 13 -13.61 10.41 -6.06
N GLN A 14 -13.94 11.52 -6.75
CA GLN A 14 -13.05 12.13 -7.76
C GLN A 14 -11.70 12.62 -7.20
N ASN A 15 -11.63 12.91 -5.91
CA ASN A 15 -10.44 13.34 -5.16
C ASN A 15 -9.58 12.19 -4.64
N VAL A 16 -10.02 10.94 -4.80
CA VAL A 16 -9.22 9.74 -4.51
C VAL A 16 -8.66 9.20 -5.82
N ARG A 17 -7.43 8.67 -5.77
CA ARG A 17 -6.77 8.02 -6.90
C ARG A 17 -6.38 6.62 -6.45
N VAL A 18 -6.77 5.62 -7.22
CA VAL A 18 -6.41 4.22 -6.98
C VAL A 18 -5.56 3.71 -8.14
N HIS A 19 -4.47 3.05 -7.80
CA HIS A 19 -3.52 2.48 -8.75
C HIS A 19 -3.28 1.02 -8.43
N PHE A 20 -3.38 0.17 -9.45
CA PHE A 20 -2.89 -1.21 -9.39
C PHE A 20 -1.63 -1.31 -10.21
N VAL A 21 -0.60 -1.93 -9.64
CA VAL A 21 0.73 -2.02 -10.26
C VAL A 21 1.13 -3.49 -10.28
N THR A 22 1.24 -4.03 -11.49
CA THR A 22 1.67 -5.41 -11.73
C THR A 22 3.07 -5.43 -12.31
N PHE A 23 3.82 -6.45 -11.94
CA PHE A 23 5.19 -6.69 -12.41
C PHE A 23 5.23 -8.06 -13.08
N ALA A 24 5.80 -8.14 -14.28
CA ALA A 24 6.07 -9.44 -14.91
C ALA A 24 7.27 -10.09 -14.23
N GLU A 25 7.27 -11.41 -14.02
CA GLU A 25 8.42 -12.14 -13.43
C GLU A 25 9.74 -11.84 -14.16
N ALA A 26 9.69 -11.80 -15.50
CA ALA A 26 10.85 -11.50 -16.34
C ALA A 26 11.40 -10.07 -16.18
N SER A 27 10.68 -9.18 -15.50
CA SER A 27 11.13 -7.81 -15.26
C SER A 27 12.14 -7.69 -14.11
N GLY A 28 12.27 -8.72 -13.26
CA GLY A 28 13.13 -8.67 -12.07
C GLY A 28 12.71 -7.61 -11.04
N LEU A 29 11.53 -6.99 -11.21
CA LEU A 29 11.05 -5.91 -10.36
C LEU A 29 10.28 -6.50 -9.18
N ASN A 30 10.84 -6.33 -8.00
CA ASN A 30 10.27 -6.77 -6.74
C ASN A 30 10.27 -5.60 -5.75
N LEU A 31 9.09 -5.25 -5.25
CA LEU A 31 8.94 -4.17 -4.26
C LEU A 31 9.06 -4.66 -2.82
N ALA A 32 9.04 -5.97 -2.59
CA ALA A 32 9.05 -6.57 -1.26
C ALA A 32 10.50 -6.87 -0.83
N GLY A 33 10.92 -6.28 0.28
CA GLY A 33 12.26 -6.49 0.85
C GLY A 33 12.47 -7.85 1.54
N HIS A 34 11.40 -8.63 1.73
CA HIS A 34 11.41 -9.86 2.54
C HIS A 34 11.27 -11.15 1.71
N THR A 35 11.33 -11.08 0.39
CA THR A 35 11.13 -12.22 -0.53
C THR A 35 12.43 -12.71 -1.18
N GLY A 36 13.59 -12.30 -0.64
CA GLY A 36 14.91 -12.79 -1.05
C GLY A 36 15.59 -12.02 -2.19
N ALA A 37 14.95 -10.99 -2.75
CA ALA A 37 15.62 -10.06 -3.68
C ALA A 37 16.65 -9.19 -2.94
N ALA A 38 17.70 -8.76 -3.66
CA ALA A 38 18.70 -7.87 -3.08
C ALA A 38 18.07 -6.52 -2.72
N ALA A 39 18.47 -5.93 -1.58
CA ALA A 39 17.91 -4.68 -1.09
C ALA A 39 18.03 -3.55 -2.12
N GLU A 40 19.15 -3.47 -2.84
CA GLU A 40 19.39 -2.50 -3.91
C GLU A 40 18.36 -2.61 -5.04
N GLN A 41 18.06 -3.83 -5.50
CA GLN A 41 17.05 -4.08 -6.53
C GLN A 41 15.65 -3.63 -6.08
N VAL A 42 15.32 -3.86 -4.80
CA VAL A 42 14.05 -3.43 -4.22
C VAL A 42 13.97 -1.91 -4.15
N GLN A 43 15.04 -1.24 -3.74
CA GLN A 43 15.08 0.23 -3.68
C GLN A 43 15.01 0.86 -5.08
N GLU A 44 15.71 0.30 -6.07
CA GLU A 44 15.61 0.74 -7.46
C GLU A 44 14.20 0.57 -8.03
N ALA A 45 13.56 -0.58 -7.78
CA ALA A 45 12.18 -0.82 -8.20
C ALA A 45 11.20 0.16 -7.56
N ARG A 46 11.34 0.42 -6.25
CA ARG A 46 10.53 1.41 -5.52
C ARG A 46 10.77 2.82 -6.03
N ALA A 47 12.02 3.21 -6.30
CA ALA A 47 12.36 4.52 -6.85
C ALA A 47 11.78 4.72 -8.27
N HIS A 48 11.85 3.69 -9.11
CA HIS A 48 11.25 3.70 -10.44
C HIS A 48 9.72 3.87 -10.37
N LEU A 49 9.07 3.14 -9.46
CA LEU A 49 7.63 3.30 -9.25
C LEU A 49 7.29 4.71 -8.73
N GLN A 50 8.04 5.21 -7.74
CA GLN A 50 7.85 6.55 -7.20
C GLN A 50 7.97 7.65 -8.27
N ALA A 51 8.88 7.49 -9.25
CA ALA A 51 9.05 8.42 -10.35
C ALA A 51 7.79 8.53 -11.26
N SER A 52 6.93 7.50 -11.26
CA SER A 52 5.64 7.53 -11.96
C SER A 52 4.60 8.42 -11.27
N PHE A 53 4.85 8.80 -10.00
CA PHE A 53 3.96 9.62 -9.18
C PHE A 53 4.69 10.87 -8.62
N PRO A 54 5.09 11.84 -9.48
CA PRO A 54 5.92 12.97 -9.04
C PRO A 54 5.21 13.98 -8.13
N LYS A 55 3.89 13.85 -7.91
CA LYS A 55 3.07 14.81 -7.13
C LYS A 55 2.63 14.28 -5.77
N VAL A 56 3.04 13.07 -5.39
CA VAL A 56 2.72 12.45 -4.10
C VAL A 56 3.94 12.39 -3.20
N HIS A 57 3.72 12.26 -1.89
CA HIS A 57 4.77 12.00 -0.92
C HIS A 57 5.37 10.60 -1.13
N PRO A 58 6.56 10.32 -0.56
CA PRO A 58 7.13 8.98 -0.61
C PRO A 58 6.14 7.94 -0.11
N ILE A 59 5.97 6.86 -0.89
CA ILE A 59 5.09 5.75 -0.54
C ILE A 59 5.55 5.10 0.78
N ALA A 60 4.63 4.97 1.74
CA ALA A 60 4.89 4.26 2.99
C ALA A 60 4.82 2.75 2.76
N TRP A 61 5.98 2.10 2.68
CA TRP A 61 6.08 0.65 2.49
C TRP A 61 5.97 -0.06 3.84
N LEU A 62 4.90 -0.82 4.04
CA LEU A 62 4.66 -1.51 5.31
C LEU A 62 5.47 -2.81 5.43
N THR A 63 5.88 -3.14 6.66
CA THR A 63 6.35 -4.49 7.01
C THR A 63 5.13 -5.37 7.30
N GLN A 64 4.54 -5.93 6.26
CA GLN A 64 3.35 -6.79 6.33
C GLN A 64 3.69 -8.17 6.92
N GLN A 65 3.01 -8.57 7.99
CA GLN A 65 3.23 -9.87 8.66
C GLN A 65 1.92 -10.61 8.99
N HIS A 66 0.84 -10.30 8.27
CA HIS A 66 -0.49 -10.86 8.50
C HIS A 66 -1.06 -10.57 9.91
N THR A 67 -0.71 -9.41 10.46
CA THR A 67 -1.25 -8.85 11.69
C THR A 67 -2.57 -8.13 11.43
N ILE A 68 -3.15 -7.55 12.47
CA ILE A 68 -4.25 -6.57 12.36
C ILE A 68 -3.78 -5.14 12.65
N ASN A 69 -2.47 -4.88 12.64
CA ASN A 69 -1.94 -3.57 12.99
C ASN A 69 -2.15 -2.59 11.84
N ILE A 70 -2.61 -1.38 12.17
CA ILE A 70 -2.92 -0.32 11.22
C ILE A 70 -2.12 0.91 11.64
N VAL A 71 -1.35 1.48 10.71
CA VAL A 71 -0.62 2.72 10.95
C VAL A 71 -1.42 3.91 10.43
N ASN A 72 -1.56 4.96 11.24
CA ASN A 72 -2.09 6.23 10.79
C ASN A 72 -0.95 7.09 10.24
N LEU A 73 -0.89 7.31 8.93
CA LEU A 73 0.21 8.06 8.31
C LEU A 73 0.17 9.57 8.64
N ASP A 74 -0.92 10.07 9.21
CA ASP A 74 -1.02 11.47 9.63
C ASP A 74 -0.21 11.74 10.92
N ALA A 75 -0.14 10.75 11.82
CA ALA A 75 0.50 10.88 13.14
C ALA A 75 1.74 9.99 13.30
N ASP A 76 1.68 8.77 12.75
CA ASP A 76 2.55 7.65 13.10
C ASP A 76 3.41 7.20 11.92
N LYS A 77 3.55 8.04 10.89
CA LYS A 77 4.36 7.73 9.69
C LYS A 77 5.80 7.33 10.02
N HIS A 78 6.36 7.87 11.10
CA HIS A 78 7.70 7.54 11.58
C HIS A 78 7.82 6.10 12.08
N LEU A 79 6.71 5.47 12.50
CA LEU A 79 6.69 4.10 13.02
C LEU A 79 6.67 3.02 11.93
N VAL A 80 6.51 3.38 10.65
CA VAL A 80 6.33 2.43 9.53
C VAL A 80 7.47 1.41 9.44
N ASP A 81 8.70 1.83 9.76
CA ASP A 81 9.89 0.98 9.74
C ASP A 81 10.17 0.29 11.10
N GLU A 82 9.44 0.66 12.16
CA GLU A 82 9.69 0.20 13.54
C GLU A 82 8.86 -1.03 13.93
N ALA A 83 7.73 -1.27 13.26
CA ALA A 83 6.81 -2.36 13.59
C ALA A 83 6.14 -2.98 12.36
N ALA A 84 5.53 -4.13 12.58
CA ALA A 84 4.71 -4.79 11.56
C ALA A 84 3.33 -4.15 11.49
N PHE A 85 2.96 -3.74 10.27
CA PHE A 85 1.65 -3.19 9.94
C PHE A 85 1.13 -3.85 8.67
N ASP A 86 -0.15 -4.18 8.66
CA ASP A 86 -0.83 -4.79 7.52
C ASP A 86 -1.89 -3.85 6.92
N ALA A 87 -2.05 -2.66 7.48
CA ALA A 87 -2.82 -1.61 6.86
C ALA A 87 -2.26 -0.23 7.19
N SER A 88 -2.62 0.75 6.37
CA SER A 88 -2.36 2.16 6.63
C SER A 88 -3.59 3.01 6.32
N THR A 89 -3.74 4.12 7.03
CA THR A 89 -4.78 5.13 6.79
C THR A 89 -4.18 6.53 6.69
N THR A 90 -4.90 7.45 6.03
CA THR A 90 -4.53 8.87 6.01
C THR A 90 -5.72 9.75 5.66
N THR A 91 -5.75 10.96 6.21
CA THR A 91 -6.62 12.08 5.78
C THR A 91 -5.82 13.14 5.00
N CYS A 92 -4.49 13.02 4.99
CA CYS A 92 -3.61 13.97 4.33
C CYS A 92 -3.63 13.79 2.80
N LYS A 93 -3.80 14.90 2.09
CA LYS A 93 -3.63 14.91 0.63
C LYS A 93 -2.20 14.55 0.27
N LYS A 94 -2.03 13.82 -0.85
CA LYS A 94 -0.73 13.40 -1.40
C LYS A 94 0.02 12.36 -0.55
N GLU A 95 -0.47 11.98 0.62
CA GLU A 95 0.00 10.79 1.32
C GLU A 95 -0.52 9.53 0.62
N VAL A 96 0.26 8.46 0.68
CA VAL A 96 -0.02 7.22 -0.06
C VAL A 96 -0.08 6.04 0.90
N CYS A 97 -1.27 5.46 1.02
CA CYS A 97 -1.46 4.14 1.60
C CYS A 97 -1.18 3.08 0.53
N ALA A 98 -0.25 2.16 0.81
CA ALA A 98 0.11 1.10 -0.11
C ALA A 98 0.25 -0.25 0.61
N VAL A 99 -0.14 -1.30 -0.09
CA VAL A 99 0.07 -2.69 0.34
C VAL A 99 0.60 -3.50 -0.84
N LEU A 100 1.48 -4.45 -0.55
CA LEU A 100 2.01 -5.41 -1.50
C LEU A 100 1.23 -6.71 -1.38
N THR A 101 1.01 -7.41 -2.49
CA THR A 101 0.39 -8.72 -2.46
C THR A 101 0.94 -9.64 -3.54
N ALA A 102 1.01 -10.92 -3.20
CA ALA A 102 0.98 -12.05 -4.09
C ALA A 102 0.01 -13.06 -3.42
N ASP A 103 -1.17 -13.24 -4.00
CA ASP A 103 -2.30 -14.07 -3.53
C ASP A 103 -3.20 -13.48 -2.41
N CYS A 104 -2.66 -12.77 -1.41
CA CYS A 104 -3.49 -12.17 -0.36
C CYS A 104 -4.45 -11.10 -0.92
N LEU A 105 -5.60 -10.87 -0.28
CA LEU A 105 -6.59 -9.91 -0.75
C LEU A 105 -6.15 -8.47 -0.43
N PRO A 106 -5.86 -7.60 -1.41
CA PRO A 106 -5.72 -6.18 -1.15
C PRO A 106 -7.11 -5.53 -1.04
N LEU A 107 -7.36 -4.77 0.02
CA LEU A 107 -8.56 -3.94 0.15
C LEU A 107 -8.18 -2.46 0.16
N LEU A 108 -8.85 -1.69 -0.69
CA LEU A 108 -8.73 -0.24 -0.74
C LEU A 108 -10.06 0.36 -0.32
N ILE A 109 -10.01 1.26 0.65
CA ILE A 109 -11.19 1.82 1.30
C ILE A 109 -11.09 3.34 1.23
N SER A 110 -12.20 4.02 0.99
CA SER A 110 -12.29 5.47 1.13
C SER A 110 -13.59 5.86 1.79
N HIS A 111 -13.58 6.94 2.56
CA HIS A 111 -14.83 7.62 2.91
C HIS A 111 -15.53 8.10 1.62
N LYS A 112 -16.87 8.23 1.64
CA LYS A 112 -17.66 8.53 0.43
C LYS A 112 -17.34 9.88 -0.21
N ASP A 113 -16.86 10.84 0.57
CA ASP A 113 -16.39 12.16 0.10
C ASP A 113 -14.87 12.22 -0.15
N GLY A 114 -14.15 11.11 0.09
CA GLY A 114 -12.71 11.01 -0.07
C GLY A 114 -11.88 11.75 0.98
N ALA A 115 -12.46 12.11 2.14
CA ALA A 115 -11.75 12.77 3.24
C ALA A 115 -10.73 11.86 3.94
N GLN A 116 -10.88 10.54 3.79
CA GLN A 116 -9.99 9.54 4.35
C GLN A 116 -9.87 8.35 3.42
N VAL A 117 -8.70 7.75 3.37
CA VAL A 117 -8.42 6.52 2.62
C VAL A 117 -7.66 5.52 3.48
N ALA A 118 -7.76 4.24 3.12
CA ALA A 118 -6.98 3.16 3.69
C ALA A 118 -6.57 2.14 2.62
N ALA A 119 -5.42 1.50 2.83
CA ALA A 119 -5.00 0.31 2.11
C ALA A 119 -4.70 -0.81 3.11
N VAL A 120 -5.23 -2.01 2.85
CA VAL A 120 -5.23 -3.15 3.77
C VAL A 120 -4.74 -4.40 3.05
N HIS A 121 -3.76 -5.07 3.63
CA HIS A 121 -3.28 -6.39 3.27
C HIS A 121 -4.08 -7.43 4.06
N ALA A 122 -5.12 -7.96 3.44
CA ALA A 122 -6.05 -8.89 4.07
C ALA A 122 -5.69 -10.34 3.70
N GLY A 123 -4.54 -10.82 4.21
CA GLY A 123 -4.23 -12.24 4.20
C GLY A 123 -5.15 -13.03 5.13
N TRP A 124 -5.22 -14.36 4.98
CA TRP A 124 -6.21 -15.19 5.68
C TRP A 124 -6.19 -15.05 7.22
N ARG A 125 -5.02 -14.86 7.83
CA ARG A 125 -4.90 -14.64 9.29
C ARG A 125 -5.47 -13.29 9.70
N GLY A 126 -5.05 -12.22 9.02
CA GLY A 126 -5.56 -10.87 9.28
C GLY A 126 -7.08 -10.78 9.07
N LEU A 127 -7.61 -11.47 8.06
CA LEU A 127 -9.05 -11.61 7.85
C LEU A 127 -9.74 -12.32 9.02
N ALA A 128 -9.21 -13.46 9.48
CA ALA A 128 -9.77 -14.20 10.60
C ALA A 128 -9.70 -13.41 11.93
N ASP A 129 -8.67 -12.58 12.09
CA ASP A 129 -8.41 -11.79 13.31
C ASP A 129 -9.10 -10.41 13.28
N GLY A 130 -9.80 -10.06 12.19
CA GLY A 130 -10.66 -8.87 12.12
C GLY A 130 -9.98 -7.59 11.60
N ILE A 131 -9.02 -7.69 10.67
CA ILE A 131 -8.36 -6.51 10.10
C ILE A 131 -9.33 -5.58 9.36
N VAL A 132 -10.39 -6.12 8.77
CA VAL A 132 -11.37 -5.34 7.99
C VAL A 132 -12.21 -4.49 8.94
N GLU A 133 -12.71 -5.09 10.01
CA GLU A 133 -13.47 -4.45 11.06
C GLU A 133 -12.65 -3.35 11.73
N LYS A 134 -11.38 -3.64 12.03
CA LYS A 134 -10.47 -2.66 12.62
C LYS A 134 -10.15 -1.50 11.67
N ALA A 135 -10.10 -1.74 10.36
CA ALA A 135 -9.87 -0.68 9.37
C ALA A 135 -11.10 0.22 9.15
N LEU A 136 -12.30 -0.24 9.53
CA LEU A 136 -13.56 0.50 9.42
C LEU A 136 -13.98 1.19 10.72
N ALA A 137 -13.30 0.91 11.84
CA ALA A 137 -13.58 1.47 13.17
C ALA A 137 -13.05 2.91 13.32
#